data_AF-A0A495TRN3-F1
#
_entry.id   AF-A0A495TRN3-F1
#
_cell.length_a   1.000
_cell.length_b   1.000
_cell.length_c   1.000
_cell.angle_alpha   90.00
_cell.angle_beta   90.00
_cell.angle_gamma   90.00
#
_symmetry.space_group_name_H-M   'P 1'
#
loop_
_entity.id
_entity.type
_entity.pdbx_description
1 polymer ?
#
loop_
_entity_poly.entity_id
_entity_poly.type
_entity_poly.pdbx_seq_one_letter_code
_entity_poly.pdbx_strand_id
1 'polypeptide(L)'
;MQESRLRLYADTEFASPYAMSVFVTLHEKRLPFDLSTVDLGGHANHEASYAARSLTQRVPTLVHGDFALSESSAISEYLDEAFPETLVYPQDRFLRARARQMQAWLRSDLMPIRQERSTQVVFYGQAGAPLSSAAQAAARKLFSAAEALLAGDAHNLFGNWCIADTDLALMLNRLIMHGDQVPARLVDYAARQWERPAVQRWIELERPPL
;
A
#
# COMPACT_ATOMS: atom_id res chain seq x y z
N MET A 1 -15.69 26.88 10.29
CA MET A 1 -15.52 26.00 9.12
C MET A 1 -15.89 24.61 9.57
N GLN A 2 -16.88 23.99 8.94
CA GLN A 2 -17.09 22.54 9.11
C GLN A 2 -15.79 21.88 8.65
N GLU A 3 -15.05 21.23 9.54
CA GLU A 3 -13.90 20.41 9.12
C GLU A 3 -14.42 19.45 8.05
N SER A 4 -13.93 19.61 6.83
CA SER A 4 -14.42 18.87 5.68
C SER A 4 -14.12 17.39 5.89
N ARG A 5 -15.18 16.57 6.01
CA ARG A 5 -15.08 15.14 6.28
C ARG A 5 -14.27 14.44 5.18
N LEU A 6 -13.26 13.68 5.56
CA LEU A 6 -12.48 12.85 4.65
C LEU A 6 -13.29 11.62 4.22
N ARG A 7 -13.17 11.23 2.95
CA ARG A 7 -13.72 9.96 2.44
C ARG A 7 -12.71 9.25 1.56
N LEU A 8 -12.42 7.99 1.88
CA LEU A 8 -11.60 7.10 1.08
C LEU A 8 -12.49 6.15 0.27
N TYR A 9 -12.29 6.14 -1.04
CA TYR A 9 -12.83 5.13 -1.94
C TYR A 9 -11.82 3.99 -2.14
N ALA A 10 -12.21 2.76 -1.83
CA ALA A 10 -11.45 1.53 -2.04
C ALA A 10 -12.19 0.57 -2.99
N ASP A 11 -11.55 -0.51 -3.43
CA ASP A 11 -12.21 -1.63 -4.09
C ASP A 11 -13.10 -2.41 -3.11
N THR A 12 -14.18 -3.01 -3.61
CA THR A 12 -15.12 -3.80 -2.80
C THR A 12 -14.47 -5.00 -2.11
N GLU A 13 -13.43 -5.56 -2.72
CA GLU A 13 -12.69 -6.72 -2.23
C GLU A 13 -11.66 -6.37 -1.13
N PHE A 14 -11.43 -5.08 -0.88
CA PHE A 14 -10.34 -4.59 -0.01
C PHE A 14 -9.01 -5.29 -0.28
N ALA A 15 -8.72 -5.51 -1.56
CA ALA A 15 -7.54 -6.18 -2.06
C ALA A 15 -6.60 -5.22 -2.80
N SER A 16 -6.97 -3.94 -3.00
CA SER A 16 -6.07 -2.94 -3.56
C SER A 16 -4.92 -2.62 -2.60
N PRO A 17 -3.67 -2.88 -2.99
CA PRO A 17 -2.51 -2.52 -2.18
C PRO A 17 -2.38 -0.99 -2.05
N TYR A 18 -2.89 -0.26 -3.02
CA TYR A 18 -2.84 1.20 -3.06
C TYR A 18 -3.87 1.80 -2.10
N ALA A 19 -5.07 1.21 -2.03
CA ALA A 19 -6.09 1.65 -1.08
C ALA A 19 -5.67 1.35 0.36
N MET A 20 -5.07 0.17 0.59
CA MET A 20 -4.46 -0.18 1.88
C MET A 20 -3.43 0.88 2.33
N SER A 21 -2.54 1.32 1.44
CA SER A 21 -1.52 2.34 1.75
C SER A 21 -2.14 3.65 2.27
N VAL A 22 -3.22 4.12 1.63
CA VAL A 22 -3.94 5.34 2.07
C VAL A 22 -4.71 5.10 3.36
N PHE A 23 -5.38 3.95 3.49
CA PHE A 23 -6.10 3.58 4.71
C PHE A 23 -5.18 3.54 5.93
N VAL A 24 -4.00 2.91 5.79
CA VAL A 24 -2.97 2.88 6.83
C VAL A 24 -2.48 4.29 7.14
N THR A 25 -2.24 5.12 6.12
CA THR A 25 -1.87 6.54 6.31
C THR A 25 -2.90 7.29 7.16
N LEU A 26 -4.19 7.19 6.83
CA LEU A 26 -5.27 7.85 7.58
C LEU A 26 -5.32 7.39 9.04
N HIS A 27 -5.16 6.09 9.29
CA HIS A 27 -5.18 5.54 10.64
C HIS A 27 -3.95 5.92 11.47
N GLU A 28 -2.76 5.87 10.91
CA GLU A 28 -1.51 6.27 11.60
C GLU A 28 -1.58 7.76 11.98
N LYS A 29 -2.16 8.59 11.10
CA LYS A 29 -2.40 10.01 11.37
C LYS A 29 -3.61 10.29 12.27
N ARG A 30 -4.37 9.25 12.66
CA ARG A 30 -5.57 9.33 13.50
C ARG A 30 -6.66 10.25 12.93
N LEU A 31 -6.76 10.32 11.61
CA LEU A 31 -7.74 11.15 10.92
C LEU A 31 -9.08 10.40 10.83
N PRO A 32 -10.22 11.01 11.23
CA PRO A 32 -11.53 10.42 11.01
C PRO A 32 -11.90 10.49 9.52
N PHE A 33 -12.40 9.39 8.95
CA PHE A 33 -12.81 9.32 7.55
C PHE A 33 -13.96 8.33 7.33
N ASP A 34 -14.68 8.51 6.22
CA ASP A 34 -15.61 7.52 5.69
C ASP A 34 -14.89 6.58 4.73
N LEU A 35 -15.08 5.27 4.90
CA LEU A 35 -14.69 4.29 3.90
C LEU A 35 -15.89 4.00 2.98
N SER A 36 -15.67 4.03 1.67
CA SER A 36 -16.66 3.66 0.65
C SER A 36 -16.00 2.73 -0.37
N THR A 37 -16.78 1.83 -0.95
CA THR A 37 -16.29 0.87 -1.93
C THR A 37 -16.72 1.22 -3.36
N VAL A 38 -15.96 0.73 -4.32
CA VAL A 38 -16.22 0.83 -5.76
C VAL A 38 -16.04 -0.56 -6.34
N ASP A 39 -17.08 -1.09 -6.99
CA ASP A 39 -17.03 -2.39 -7.66
C ASP A 39 -16.21 -2.27 -8.96
N LEU A 40 -14.94 -2.70 -8.90
CA LEU A 40 -14.07 -2.70 -10.07
C LEU A 40 -14.38 -3.82 -11.04
N GLY A 41 -14.93 -4.94 -10.55
CA GLY A 41 -15.35 -6.07 -11.38
C GLY A 41 -16.53 -5.72 -12.28
N GLY A 42 -17.47 -4.93 -11.75
CA GLY A 42 -18.59 -4.34 -12.48
C GLY A 42 -18.27 -3.05 -13.24
N HIS A 43 -17.01 -2.59 -13.23
CA HIS A 43 -16.56 -1.34 -13.86
C HIS A 43 -17.23 -0.06 -13.31
N ALA A 44 -17.66 -0.07 -12.05
CA ALA A 44 -18.29 1.09 -11.40
C ALA A 44 -17.36 2.32 -11.34
N ASN A 45 -16.04 2.12 -11.43
CA ASN A 45 -15.06 3.19 -11.52
C ASN A 45 -15.15 4.01 -12.83
N HIS A 46 -15.85 3.52 -13.85
CA HIS A 46 -16.11 4.25 -15.10
C HIS A 46 -17.49 4.94 -15.11
N GLU A 47 -18.33 4.68 -14.11
CA GLU A 47 -19.63 5.35 -14.01
C GLU A 47 -19.46 6.85 -13.75
N ALA A 48 -20.33 7.66 -14.35
CA ALA A 48 -20.26 9.11 -14.24
C ALA A 48 -20.27 9.63 -12.79
N SER A 49 -20.97 8.92 -11.89
CA SER A 49 -21.05 9.22 -10.46
C SER A 49 -19.69 9.21 -9.75
N TYR A 50 -18.79 8.30 -10.16
CA TYR A 50 -17.43 8.18 -9.63
C TYR A 50 -16.40 8.91 -10.50
N ALA A 51 -16.48 8.78 -11.82
CA ALA A 51 -15.55 9.38 -12.76
C ALA A 51 -15.54 10.93 -12.70
N ALA A 52 -16.66 11.55 -12.32
CA ALA A 52 -16.72 13.00 -12.07
C ALA A 52 -15.86 13.43 -10.86
N ARG A 53 -15.52 12.52 -9.96
CA ARG A 53 -14.70 12.77 -8.75
C ARG A 53 -13.26 12.28 -8.91
N SER A 54 -13.07 11.09 -9.50
CA SER A 54 -11.75 10.49 -9.69
C SER A 54 -11.22 10.76 -11.09
N LEU A 55 -10.28 11.70 -11.22
CA LEU A 55 -9.68 12.09 -12.51
C LEU A 55 -9.10 10.91 -13.27
N THR A 56 -8.53 9.94 -12.56
CA THR A 56 -7.89 8.75 -13.15
C THR A 56 -8.80 7.53 -13.16
N GLN A 57 -10.04 7.63 -12.67
CA GLN A 57 -11.00 6.52 -12.62
C GLN A 57 -10.43 5.26 -11.94
N ARG A 58 -9.66 5.44 -10.86
CA ARG A 58 -8.99 4.35 -10.13
C ARG A 58 -9.14 4.53 -8.63
N VAL A 59 -9.14 3.41 -7.91
CA VAL A 59 -8.98 3.40 -6.45
C VAL A 59 -7.49 3.27 -6.07
N PRO A 60 -7.05 3.91 -4.98
CA PRO A 60 -7.85 4.78 -4.11
C PRO A 60 -8.13 6.15 -4.73
N THR A 61 -9.25 6.73 -4.31
CA THR A 61 -9.52 8.16 -4.45
C THR A 61 -9.90 8.69 -3.08
N LEU A 62 -9.23 9.77 -2.64
CA LEU A 62 -9.56 10.49 -1.41
C LEU A 62 -10.36 11.74 -1.76
N VAL A 63 -11.45 11.97 -1.03
CA VAL A 63 -12.23 13.22 -1.09
C VAL A 63 -12.05 13.97 0.22
N HIS A 64 -11.75 15.27 0.13
CA HIS A 64 -11.65 16.21 1.24
C HIS A 64 -12.44 17.48 0.89
N GLY A 65 -13.69 17.55 1.32
CA GLY A 65 -14.61 18.62 0.90
C GLY A 65 -14.90 18.52 -0.60
N ASP A 66 -14.67 19.62 -1.33
CA ASP A 66 -14.83 19.67 -2.80
C ASP A 66 -13.58 19.20 -3.56
N PHE A 67 -12.49 18.92 -2.85
CA PHE A 67 -11.25 18.42 -3.46
C PHE A 67 -11.24 16.89 -3.51
N ALA A 68 -10.85 16.34 -4.65
CA ALA A 68 -10.66 14.91 -4.84
C ALA A 68 -9.26 14.65 -5.43
N LEU A 69 -8.59 13.61 -4.91
CA LEU A 69 -7.24 13.23 -5.31
C LEU A 69 -7.14 11.71 -5.46
N SER A 70 -6.57 11.26 -6.57
CA SER A 70 -6.19 9.88 -6.82
C SER A 70 -4.65 9.72 -6.76
N GLU A 71 -4.16 8.50 -6.97
CA GLU A 71 -2.76 8.07 -6.74
C GLU A 71 -2.37 7.97 -5.25
N SER A 72 -2.19 6.75 -4.75
CA SER A 72 -1.97 6.49 -3.32
C SER A 72 -0.79 7.26 -2.71
N SER A 73 0.34 7.37 -3.40
CA SER A 73 1.49 8.14 -2.88
C SER A 73 1.23 9.65 -2.90
N ALA A 74 0.51 10.17 -3.89
CA ALA A 74 0.13 11.59 -3.91
C ALA A 74 -0.85 11.91 -2.78
N ILE A 75 -1.79 11.00 -2.52
CA ILE A 75 -2.72 11.09 -1.38
C ILE A 75 -1.96 11.06 -0.05
N SER A 76 -1.02 10.14 0.15
CA SER A 76 -0.23 10.08 1.39
C SER A 76 0.61 11.34 1.61
N GLU A 77 1.24 11.89 0.56
CA GLU A 77 1.97 13.16 0.64
C GLU A 77 1.03 14.32 0.98
N TYR A 78 -0.12 14.42 0.31
CA TYR A 78 -1.14 15.43 0.59
C TYR A 78 -1.60 15.38 2.05
N LEU A 79 -1.89 14.19 2.56
CA LEU A 79 -2.27 14.00 3.96
C LEU A 79 -1.14 14.43 4.90
N ASP A 80 0.12 14.11 4.56
CA ASP A 80 1.27 14.49 5.38
C ASP A 80 1.52 16.00 5.45
N GLU A 81 1.25 16.71 4.34
CA GLU A 81 1.31 18.17 4.29
C GLU A 81 0.11 18.85 4.95
N ALA A 82 -1.10 18.35 4.71
CA ALA A 82 -2.34 18.96 5.20
C ALA A 82 -2.58 18.74 6.70
N PHE A 83 -2.03 17.66 7.27
CA PHE A 83 -2.20 17.27 8.68
C PHE A 83 -0.83 16.93 9.30
N PRO A 84 0.03 17.92 9.59
CA PRO A 84 1.43 17.71 9.92
C PRO A 84 1.70 17.18 11.35
N GLU A 85 0.65 16.96 12.16
CA GLU A 85 0.77 16.57 13.58
C GLU A 85 1.44 15.20 13.78
N THR A 86 1.15 14.26 12.88
CA THR A 86 1.74 12.90 12.90
C THR A 86 2.30 12.60 11.52
N LEU A 87 3.62 12.57 11.36
CA LEU A 87 4.24 12.34 10.05
C LEU A 87 4.25 10.86 9.67
N VAL A 88 3.96 10.57 8.39
CA VAL A 88 4.11 9.23 7.80
C VAL A 88 5.32 9.13 6.86
N TYR A 89 6.05 10.23 6.66
CA TYR A 89 7.33 10.28 5.98
C TYR A 89 8.47 10.69 6.93
N PRO A 90 9.71 10.28 6.65
CA PRO A 90 10.86 10.75 7.41
C PRO A 90 11.00 12.29 7.38
N GLN A 91 11.41 12.88 8.51
CA GLN A 91 11.70 14.31 8.58
C GLN A 91 12.97 14.69 7.83
N ASP A 92 13.99 13.84 7.87
CA ASP A 92 15.21 14.07 7.09
C ASP A 92 14.91 14.04 5.58
N ARG A 93 15.43 15.03 4.87
CA ARG A 93 15.13 15.23 3.45
C ARG A 93 15.64 14.09 2.56
N PHE A 94 16.76 13.46 2.91
CA PHE A 94 17.35 12.39 2.11
C PHE A 94 16.60 11.08 2.35
N LEU A 95 16.27 10.78 3.61
CA LEU A 95 15.44 9.62 3.96
C LEU A 95 14.03 9.75 3.37
N ARG A 96 13.42 10.94 3.40
CA ARG A 96 12.14 11.20 2.72
C ARG A 96 12.23 10.97 1.22
N ALA A 97 13.31 11.42 0.59
CA ALA A 97 13.54 11.16 -0.83
C ALA A 97 13.73 9.65 -1.12
N ARG A 98 14.29 8.86 -0.20
CA ARG A 98 14.36 7.39 -0.34
C ARG A 98 13.02 6.71 -0.11
N ALA A 99 12.21 7.16 0.84
CA ALA A 99 10.83 6.67 1.00
C ALA A 99 10.03 6.89 -0.30
N ARG A 100 10.10 8.10 -0.88
CA ARG A 100 9.50 8.44 -2.18
C ARG A 100 10.00 7.55 -3.31
N GLN A 101 11.32 7.32 -3.39
CA GLN A 101 11.90 6.41 -4.37
C GLN A 101 11.29 5.01 -4.24
N MET A 102 11.22 4.47 -3.02
CA MET A 102 10.67 3.13 -2.78
C MET A 102 9.22 3.03 -3.20
N GLN A 103 8.38 4.00 -2.81
CA GLN A 103 6.98 4.00 -3.18
C GLN A 103 6.76 4.07 -4.69
N ALA A 104 7.51 4.94 -5.39
CA ALA A 104 7.44 5.05 -6.84
C ALA A 104 7.90 3.75 -7.52
N TRP A 105 9.04 3.21 -7.09
CA TRP A 105 9.61 1.99 -7.64
C TRP A 105 8.70 0.77 -7.49
N LEU A 106 8.13 0.55 -6.30
CA LEU A 106 7.19 -0.56 -6.06
C LEU A 106 5.91 -0.46 -6.91
N ARG A 107 5.52 0.77 -7.29
CA ARG A 107 4.32 1.05 -8.12
C ARG A 107 4.60 0.93 -9.62
N SER A 108 5.83 1.21 -10.07
CA SER A 108 6.18 1.28 -11.50
C SER A 108 7.04 0.12 -12.00
N ASP A 109 7.55 -0.75 -11.12
CA ASP A 109 8.41 -1.88 -11.46
C ASP A 109 7.82 -3.18 -10.87
N LEU A 110 8.60 -4.27 -10.91
CA LEU A 110 8.29 -5.58 -10.32
C LEU A 110 6.98 -6.18 -10.84
N MET A 111 6.60 -5.81 -12.07
CA MET A 111 5.36 -6.28 -12.71
C MET A 111 5.22 -7.81 -12.73
N PRO A 112 6.29 -8.60 -13.01
CA PRO A 112 6.18 -10.05 -12.95
C PRO A 112 5.71 -10.58 -11.58
N ILE A 113 6.20 -10.02 -10.47
CA ILE A 113 5.69 -10.38 -9.13
C ILE A 113 4.23 -9.95 -8.99
N ARG A 114 3.87 -8.74 -9.40
CA ARG A 114 2.51 -8.20 -9.25
C ARG A 114 1.47 -9.00 -10.05
N GLN A 115 1.87 -9.58 -11.19
CA GLN A 115 1.03 -10.41 -12.04
C GLN A 115 0.95 -11.85 -11.52
N GLU A 116 2.08 -12.48 -11.22
CA GLU A 116 2.13 -13.89 -10.82
C GLU A 116 1.79 -14.10 -9.33
N ARG A 117 1.85 -13.03 -8.53
CA ARG A 117 1.49 -12.98 -7.12
C ARG A 117 0.64 -11.73 -6.86
N SER A 118 -0.56 -11.74 -7.41
CA SER A 118 -1.55 -10.67 -7.20
C SER A 118 -1.86 -10.51 -5.71
N THR A 119 -2.55 -9.43 -5.32
CA THR A 119 -2.96 -9.25 -3.93
C THR A 119 -4.00 -10.28 -3.47
N GLN A 120 -4.58 -11.06 -4.39
CA GLN A 120 -5.43 -12.20 -4.03
C GLN A 120 -4.63 -13.30 -3.32
N VAL A 121 -3.32 -13.42 -3.56
CA VAL A 121 -2.46 -14.28 -2.74
C VAL A 121 -2.47 -13.82 -1.27
N VAL A 122 -2.33 -12.51 -1.05
CA VAL A 122 -2.20 -11.91 0.29
C VAL A 122 -3.53 -11.92 1.04
N PHE A 123 -4.63 -11.55 0.37
CA PHE A 123 -5.92 -11.33 1.02
C PHE A 123 -6.94 -12.46 0.85
N TYR A 124 -6.73 -13.34 -0.13
CA TYR A 124 -7.61 -14.48 -0.42
C TYR A 124 -6.91 -15.84 -0.38
N GLY A 125 -5.60 -15.88 -0.09
CA GLY A 125 -4.84 -17.13 -0.02
C GLY A 125 -4.76 -17.86 -1.36
N GLN A 126 -4.88 -17.15 -2.48
CA GLN A 126 -4.85 -17.77 -3.80
C GLN A 126 -3.51 -18.46 -4.05
N ALA A 127 -3.55 -19.74 -4.42
CA ALA A 127 -2.39 -20.50 -4.84
C ALA A 127 -2.02 -20.19 -6.30
N GLY A 128 -0.75 -20.38 -6.63
CA GLY A 128 -0.20 -20.13 -7.96
C GLY A 128 0.89 -21.13 -8.34
N ALA A 129 1.26 -21.10 -9.62
CA ALA A 129 2.38 -21.89 -10.13
C ALA A 129 3.73 -21.37 -9.59
N PRO A 130 4.80 -22.17 -9.68
CA PRO A 130 6.16 -21.68 -9.44
C PRO A 130 6.47 -20.43 -10.27
N LEU A 131 7.25 -19.51 -9.70
CA LEU A 131 7.61 -18.24 -10.34
C LEU A 131 8.33 -18.47 -11.69
N SER A 132 7.95 -17.68 -12.69
CA SER A 132 8.69 -17.59 -13.95
C SER A 132 10.12 -17.08 -13.73
N SER A 133 10.99 -17.24 -14.73
CA SER A 133 12.34 -16.68 -14.68
C SER A 133 12.34 -15.15 -14.52
N ALA A 134 11.37 -14.47 -15.11
CA ALA A 134 11.19 -13.03 -14.99
C ALA A 134 10.77 -12.62 -13.56
N ALA A 135 9.84 -13.36 -12.95
CA ALA A 135 9.44 -13.09 -11.56
C ALA A 135 10.52 -13.46 -10.55
N GLN A 136 11.31 -14.52 -10.78
CA GLN A 136 12.49 -14.82 -9.98
C GLN A 136 13.55 -13.71 -10.06
N ALA A 137 13.78 -13.13 -11.25
CA ALA A 137 14.68 -12.00 -11.41
C ALA A 137 14.18 -10.75 -10.70
N ALA A 138 12.88 -10.45 -10.79
CA ALA A 138 12.25 -9.38 -10.04
C ALA A 138 12.34 -9.61 -8.52
N ALA A 139 12.16 -10.83 -8.03
CA ALA A 139 12.28 -11.17 -6.61
C ALA A 139 13.71 -10.95 -6.10
N ARG A 140 14.74 -11.38 -6.84
CA ARG A 140 16.15 -11.09 -6.50
C ARG A 140 16.41 -9.59 -6.42
N LYS A 141 15.87 -8.81 -7.34
CA LYS A 141 15.97 -7.34 -7.33
C LYS A 141 15.27 -6.74 -6.11
N LEU A 142 14.07 -7.21 -5.78
CA LEU A 142 13.31 -6.82 -4.59
C LEU A 142 14.12 -7.06 -3.31
N PHE A 143 14.64 -8.27 -3.14
CA PHE A 143 15.38 -8.64 -1.93
C PHE A 143 16.65 -7.82 -1.77
N SER A 144 17.44 -7.68 -2.84
CA SER A 144 18.68 -6.90 -2.79
C SER A 144 18.43 -5.43 -2.41
N ALA A 145 17.37 -4.82 -2.95
CA ALA A 145 17.01 -3.44 -2.60
C ALA A 145 16.51 -3.33 -1.14
N ALA A 146 15.67 -4.27 -0.69
CA ALA A 146 15.14 -4.28 0.67
C ALA A 146 16.26 -4.46 1.71
N GLU A 147 17.17 -5.41 1.50
CA GLU A 147 18.32 -5.67 2.39
C GLU A 147 19.29 -4.48 2.44
N ALA A 148 19.52 -3.80 1.31
CA ALA A 148 20.39 -2.62 1.29
C ALA A 148 19.82 -1.44 2.11
N LEU A 149 18.49 -1.32 2.20
CA LEU A 149 17.83 -0.27 2.96
C LEU A 149 17.59 -0.65 4.43
N LEU A 150 17.48 -1.95 4.72
CA LEU A 150 17.49 -2.50 6.07
C LEU A 150 18.94 -2.69 6.53
N ALA A 151 19.64 -1.60 6.83
CA ALA A 151 21.00 -1.69 7.36
C ALA A 151 21.03 -2.23 8.80
N GLY A 152 22.04 -3.01 9.16
CA GLY A 152 22.29 -3.45 10.54
C GLY A 152 21.19 -4.34 11.12
N ASP A 153 20.68 -3.96 12.29
CA ASP A 153 19.59 -4.62 13.04
C ASP A 153 18.25 -3.85 12.92
N ALA A 154 18.16 -2.88 12.01
CA ALA A 154 16.98 -2.04 11.86
C ALA A 154 15.71 -2.84 11.55
N HIS A 155 14.63 -2.50 12.26
CA HIS A 155 13.31 -3.11 12.11
C HIS A 155 12.37 -2.35 11.17
N ASN A 156 12.70 -1.10 10.85
CA ASN A 156 12.00 -0.28 9.87
C ASN A 156 13.00 0.25 8.85
N LEU A 157 12.52 0.55 7.66
CA LEU A 157 13.23 1.38 6.71
C LEU A 157 13.59 2.70 7.40
N PHE A 158 14.85 3.11 7.28
CA PHE A 158 15.32 4.41 7.78
C PHE A 158 15.26 4.59 9.32
N GLY A 159 15.18 3.49 10.08
CA GLY A 159 15.23 3.47 11.55
C GLY A 159 13.88 3.71 12.23
N ASN A 160 13.09 4.64 11.73
CA ASN A 160 11.71 4.89 12.19
C ASN A 160 10.73 4.51 11.09
N TRP A 161 9.56 3.99 11.48
CA TRP A 161 8.54 3.63 10.49
C TRP A 161 8.13 4.82 9.63
N CYS A 162 7.91 4.53 8.35
CA CYS A 162 7.23 5.39 7.42
C CYS A 162 6.29 4.57 6.54
N ILE A 163 5.41 5.22 5.77
CA ILE A 163 4.44 4.52 4.94
C ILE A 163 5.08 3.58 3.89
N ALA A 164 6.33 3.83 3.50
CA ALA A 164 7.08 2.96 2.60
C ALA A 164 7.33 1.56 3.21
N ASP A 165 7.35 1.43 4.54
CA ASP A 165 7.50 0.14 5.20
C ASP A 165 6.32 -0.78 4.91
N THR A 166 5.10 -0.25 5.01
CA THR A 166 3.85 -0.97 4.71
C THR A 166 3.79 -1.37 3.24
N ASP A 167 4.15 -0.46 2.34
CA ASP A 167 4.16 -0.72 0.91
C ASP A 167 5.17 -1.84 0.54
N LEU A 168 6.36 -1.82 1.16
CA LEU A 168 7.38 -2.85 0.94
C LEU A 168 6.97 -4.20 1.56
N ALA A 169 6.43 -4.18 2.78
CA ALA A 169 5.98 -5.40 3.47
C ALA A 169 4.87 -6.10 2.68
N LEU A 170 3.92 -5.35 2.10
CA LEU A 170 2.91 -5.93 1.21
C LEU A 170 3.55 -6.60 -0.02
N MET A 171 4.53 -5.95 -0.66
CA MET A 171 5.21 -6.53 -1.82
C MET A 171 5.96 -7.82 -1.46
N LEU A 172 6.60 -7.88 -0.29
CA LEU A 172 7.24 -9.10 0.22
C LEU A 172 6.20 -10.18 0.55
N ASN A 173 5.08 -9.82 1.17
CA ASN A 173 4.02 -10.76 1.54
C ASN A 173 3.37 -11.46 0.35
N ARG A 174 3.40 -10.87 -0.85
CA ARG A 174 3.02 -11.56 -2.10
C ARG A 174 3.79 -12.87 -2.31
N LEU A 175 5.06 -12.89 -1.93
CA LEU A 175 5.94 -14.06 -2.04
C LEU A 175 5.83 -14.93 -0.79
N ILE A 176 5.90 -14.31 0.40
CA ILE A 176 5.90 -15.02 1.69
C ILE A 176 4.61 -15.82 1.88
N MET A 177 3.44 -15.18 1.69
CA MET A 177 2.14 -15.82 1.93
C MET A 177 1.78 -16.85 0.86
N HIS A 178 2.40 -16.77 -0.32
CA HIS A 178 2.33 -17.85 -1.31
C HIS A 178 3.14 -19.09 -0.88
N GLY A 179 4.17 -18.90 -0.04
CA GLY A 179 5.15 -19.93 0.31
C GLY A 179 6.40 -19.94 -0.57
N ASP A 180 6.67 -18.87 -1.32
CA ASP A 180 7.92 -18.74 -2.06
C ASP A 180 9.11 -18.52 -1.12
N GLN A 181 10.31 -18.89 -1.55
CA GLN A 181 11.52 -18.69 -0.74
C GLN A 181 11.89 -17.21 -0.66
N VAL A 182 11.93 -16.68 0.57
CA VAL A 182 12.30 -15.31 0.90
C VAL A 182 13.39 -15.33 1.97
N PRO A 183 14.42 -14.45 1.92
CA PRO A 183 15.42 -14.35 2.98
C PRO A 183 14.78 -14.16 4.36
N ALA A 184 15.21 -14.92 5.37
CA ALA A 184 14.60 -14.96 6.69
C ALA A 184 14.43 -13.57 7.32
N ARG A 185 15.44 -12.72 7.19
CA ARG A 185 15.40 -11.33 7.67
C ARG A 185 14.26 -10.51 7.05
N LEU A 186 13.96 -10.72 5.78
CA LEU A 186 12.86 -10.03 5.09
C LEU A 186 11.50 -10.62 5.47
N VAL A 187 11.44 -11.90 5.81
CA VAL A 187 10.26 -12.53 6.41
C VAL A 187 9.95 -11.89 7.77
N ASP A 188 10.96 -11.80 8.65
CA ASP A 188 10.82 -11.20 9.97
C ASP A 188 10.40 -9.72 9.89
N TYR A 189 11.04 -8.98 8.98
CA TYR A 189 10.67 -7.59 8.69
C TYR A 189 9.21 -7.48 8.23
N ALA A 190 8.80 -8.26 7.23
CA ALA A 190 7.45 -8.20 6.69
C ALA A 190 6.40 -8.58 7.73
N ALA A 191 6.65 -9.62 8.54
CA ALA A 191 5.78 -10.04 9.63
C ALA A 191 5.58 -8.90 10.65
N ARG A 192 6.65 -8.25 11.09
CA ARG A 192 6.58 -7.12 12.02
C ARG A 192 5.81 -5.93 11.45
N GLN A 193 6.03 -5.59 10.18
CA GLN A 193 5.25 -4.52 9.53
C GLN A 193 3.78 -4.91 9.33
N TRP A 194 3.48 -6.21 9.24
CA TRP A 194 2.12 -6.71 9.16
C TRP A 194 1.38 -6.61 10.50
N GLU A 195 2.06 -6.76 11.64
CA GLU A 195 1.49 -6.63 13.00
C GLU A 195 1.00 -5.22 13.35
N ARG A 196 1.32 -4.20 12.54
CA ARG A 196 0.94 -2.81 12.85
C ARG A 196 -0.58 -2.68 13.00
N PRO A 197 -1.09 -1.98 14.04
CA PRO A 197 -2.54 -1.87 14.26
C PRO A 197 -3.31 -1.29 13.07
N ALA A 198 -2.75 -0.31 12.36
CA ALA A 198 -3.37 0.26 11.16
C ALA A 198 -3.46 -0.74 10.00
N VAL A 199 -2.46 -1.62 9.87
CA VAL A 199 -2.46 -2.72 8.89
C VAL A 199 -3.46 -3.80 9.29
N GLN A 200 -3.49 -4.19 10.56
CA GLN A 200 -4.45 -5.17 11.08
C GLN A 200 -5.90 -4.72 10.86
N ARG A 201 -6.21 -3.44 11.06
CA ARG A 201 -7.55 -2.89 10.74
C ARG A 201 -7.96 -3.08 9.29
N TRP A 202 -7.02 -3.03 8.33
CA TRP A 202 -7.31 -3.31 6.93
C TRP A 202 -7.53 -4.81 6.70
N ILE A 203 -6.74 -5.66 7.36
CA ILE A 203 -6.83 -7.12 7.26
C ILE A 203 -8.16 -7.61 7.84
N GLU A 204 -8.63 -7.01 8.92
CA GLU A 204 -9.89 -7.34 9.59
C GLU A 204 -11.15 -6.88 8.83
N LEU A 205 -11.01 -6.08 7.76
CA LEU A 205 -12.15 -5.73 6.91
C LEU A 205 -12.79 -6.99 6.32
N GLU A 206 -14.11 -7.07 6.39
CA GLU A 206 -14.89 -8.16 5.80
C GLU A 206 -14.74 -8.13 4.28
N ARG A 207 -14.32 -9.25 3.69
CA ARG A 207 -14.11 -9.39 2.24
C ARG A 207 -15.18 -10.29 1.64
N PRO A 208 -15.81 -9.89 0.52
CA PRO A 208 -16.70 -10.78 -0.22
C PRO A 208 -15.92 -11.97 -0.78
N PRO A 209 -16.54 -13.14 -0.95
CA PRO A 209 -15.91 -14.27 -1.64
C PRO A 209 -15.58 -13.90 -3.11
N LEU A 210 -14.54 -14.54 -3.65
CA LEU A 210 -14.17 -14.46 -5.07
C LEU A 210 -15.11 -15.28 -5.97
#